data_AF-R8BP02-F1
#
_entry.id   AF-R8BP02-F1
#
_cell.length_a   1.000
_cell.length_b   1.000
_cell.length_c   1.000
_cell.angle_alpha   90.00
_cell.angle_beta   90.00
_cell.angle_gamma   90.00
#
_symmetry.space_group_name_H-M   'P 1'
#
loop_
_entity.id
_entity.type
_entity.pdbx_description
1 polymer ?
#
loop_
_entity_poly.entity_id
_entity_poly.type
_entity_poly.pdbx_seq_one_letter_code
_entity_poly.pdbx_strand_id
1 'polypeptide(L)'
;MATPVLKLWEDHGVAGNDPEVIADFVLTLASVPYSPYVGSLSGLAIYVEANKGWEIEKDLDKSDALWIGEEMSKNALKIEQALGNGGSWVNPKTNGLS
;
A
#
# COMPACT_ATOMS: atom_id res chain seq x y z
N MET A 1 -10.69 24.82 11.98
CA MET A 1 -11.59 24.39 10.89
C MET A 1 -10.86 23.34 10.09
N ALA A 2 -11.24 22.06 10.25
CA ALA A 2 -10.72 20.99 9.40
C ALA A 2 -11.23 21.21 7.96
N THR A 3 -10.36 21.00 6.96
CA THR A 3 -10.74 21.11 5.55
C THR A 3 -11.79 20.04 5.20
N PRO A 4 -12.61 20.24 4.15
CA PRO A 4 -13.62 19.26 3.74
C PRO A 4 -13.07 17.84 3.53
N VAL A 5 -11.80 17.72 3.14
CA VAL A 5 -11.09 16.45 2.97
C VAL A 5 -10.80 15.76 4.31
N LEU A 6 -10.38 16.50 5.33
CA LEU A 6 -10.07 15.93 6.64
C LEU A 6 -11.32 15.40 7.32
N LYS A 7 -12.44 16.12 7.18
CA LYS A 7 -13.74 15.65 7.67
C LYS A 7 -14.21 14.38 6.97
N LEU A 8 -14.04 14.28 5.65
CA LEU A 8 -14.38 13.07 4.89
C LEU A 8 -13.56 11.86 5.38
N TRP A 9 -12.29 12.06 5.73
CA TRP A 9 -11.43 11.00 6.22
C TRP A 9 -11.82 10.56 7.64
N GLU A 10 -12.10 11.52 8.53
CA GLU A 10 -12.64 11.26 9.87
C GLU A 10 -13.96 10.48 9.81
N ASP A 11 -14.91 10.91 8.97
CA ASP A 11 -16.23 10.28 8.81
C ASP A 11 -16.14 8.82 8.32
N HIS A 12 -15.05 8.46 7.65
CA HIS A 12 -14.78 7.10 7.15
C HIS A 12 -13.79 6.31 8.01
N GLY A 13 -13.42 6.82 9.19
CA GLY A 13 -12.50 6.15 10.11
C GLY A 13 -11.05 6.10 9.63
N VAL A 14 -10.70 6.87 8.61
CA VAL A 14 -9.32 7.01 8.12
C VAL A 14 -8.67 8.14 8.90
N ALA A 15 -8.01 7.78 10.00
CA ALA A 15 -7.26 8.74 10.80
C ALA A 15 -6.13 9.34 9.95
N GLY A 16 -6.11 10.67 9.82
CA GLY A 16 -4.98 11.37 9.21
C GLY A 16 -3.68 11.10 9.97
N ASN A 17 -2.55 11.24 9.29
CA ASN A 17 -1.25 11.10 9.95
C ASN A 17 -0.97 12.28 10.86
N ASP A 18 -0.38 12.00 12.02
CA ASP A 18 0.15 13.04 12.90
C ASP A 18 1.47 13.58 12.31
N PRO A 19 1.64 14.90 12.18
CA PRO A 19 2.85 15.50 11.62
C PRO A 19 4.14 15.05 12.32
N GLU A 20 4.08 14.85 13.63
CA GLU A 20 5.19 14.38 14.46
C GLU A 20 5.63 12.96 14.05
N VAL A 21 4.67 12.07 13.78
CA VAL A 21 4.97 10.70 13.34
C VAL A 21 5.61 10.70 11.96
N ILE A 22 5.13 11.56 11.05
CA ILE A 22 5.77 11.72 9.74
C ILE A 22 7.22 12.20 9.88
N ALA A 23 7.47 13.16 10.77
CA ALA A 23 8.82 13.65 11.02
C ALA A 23 9.74 12.53 11.55
N ASP A 24 9.25 11.67 12.44
CA ASP A 24 10.01 10.52 12.95
C ASP A 24 10.39 9.52 11.85
N PHE A 25 9.48 9.22 10.91
CA PHE A 25 9.80 8.38 9.75
C PHE A 25 10.91 9.00 8.90
N VAL A 26 10.79 10.30 8.58
CA VAL A 26 11.79 11.01 7.77
C VAL A 26 13.14 11.02 8.46
N LEU A 27 13.19 11.36 9.75
CA LEU A 27 14.43 11.38 10.52
C LEU A 27 15.08 10.01 10.61
N THR A 28 14.29 8.97 10.85
CA THR A 28 14.79 7.60 10.96
C THR A 28 15.42 7.14 9.64
N LEU A 29 14.71 7.30 8.53
CA LEU A 29 15.18 6.86 7.21
C LEU A 29 16.39 7.68 6.74
N ALA A 30 16.44 8.97 7.05
CA ALA A 30 17.58 9.81 6.71
C ALA A 30 18.82 9.52 7.57
N SER A 31 18.62 9.13 8.83
CA SER A 31 19.72 8.93 9.80
C SER A 31 20.29 7.52 9.80
N VAL A 32 19.52 6.53 9.33
CA VAL A 32 19.92 5.13 9.33
C VAL A 32 20.10 4.65 7.89
N PRO A 33 21.32 4.68 7.33
CA PRO A 33 21.55 4.24 5.94
C PRO A 33 21.45 2.72 5.77
N TYR A 34 21.62 1.96 6.85
CA TYR A 34 21.56 0.51 6.84
C TYR A 34 20.94 -0.02 8.13
N SER A 35 19.95 -0.90 8.01
CA SER A 35 19.36 -1.64 9.12
C SER A 35 19.72 -3.12 9.03
N PRO A 36 20.13 -3.77 10.12
CA PRO A 36 20.43 -5.20 10.12
C PRO A 36 19.20 -6.09 9.85
N TYR A 37 17.99 -5.54 9.94
CA TYR A 37 16.74 -6.28 9.73
C TYR A 37 16.19 -6.19 8.30
N VAL A 38 16.46 -5.08 7.61
CA VAL A 38 15.86 -4.79 6.28
C VAL A 38 16.89 -4.45 5.20
N GLY A 39 18.16 -4.24 5.56
CA GLY A 39 19.24 -3.94 4.62
C GLY A 39 19.45 -2.43 4.40
N SER A 40 19.83 -2.06 3.17
CA SER A 40 20.04 -0.66 2.80
C SER A 40 18.73 0.11 2.79
N LEU A 41 18.72 1.31 3.37
CA LEU A 41 17.54 2.18 3.47
C LEU A 41 17.58 3.35 2.47
N SER A 42 18.23 3.15 1.33
CA SER A 42 18.41 4.15 0.27
C SER A 42 17.46 3.90 -0.92
N GLY A 43 16.88 4.96 -1.48
CA GLY A 43 16.05 4.86 -2.69
C GLY A 43 14.66 4.28 -2.47
N LEU A 44 14.23 4.20 -1.21
CA LEU A 44 12.93 3.65 -0.83
C LEU A 44 11.82 4.69 -1.02
N ALA A 45 10.64 4.22 -1.42
CA ALA A 45 9.41 4.99 -1.38
C ALA A 45 8.51 4.44 -0.26
N ILE A 46 8.27 5.25 0.77
CA ILE A 46 7.47 4.87 1.93
C ILE A 46 6.12 5.58 1.88
N TYR A 47 5.06 4.79 1.83
CA TYR A 47 3.69 5.26 2.02
C TYR A 47 3.37 5.27 3.51
N VAL A 48 2.90 6.40 4.06
CA VAL A 48 2.52 6.49 5.47
C VAL A 48 1.04 6.81 5.57
N GLU A 49 0.31 6.01 6.33
CA GLU A 49 -1.13 6.13 6.53
C GLU A 49 -1.50 5.70 7.94
N ALA A 50 -2.39 6.47 8.60
CA ALA A 50 -2.80 6.24 9.97
C ALA A 50 -1.60 5.94 10.90
N ASN A 51 -0.52 6.70 10.74
CA ASN A 51 0.74 6.57 11.49
C ASN A 51 1.52 5.26 11.27
N LYS A 52 1.23 4.51 10.20
CA LYS A 52 1.94 3.28 9.81
C LYS A 52 2.64 3.47 8.47
N GLY A 53 3.90 3.06 8.39
CA GLY A 53 4.71 3.15 7.18
C GLY A 53 4.78 1.83 6.43
N TRP A 54 4.71 1.91 5.10
CA TRP A 54 4.75 0.78 4.17
C TRP A 54 5.72 1.07 3.04
N GLU A 55 6.69 0.18 2.80
CA GLU A 55 7.53 0.24 1.61
C GLU A 55 6.71 -0.15 0.38
N ILE A 56 6.55 0.76 -0.58
CA ILE A 56 5.61 0.61 -1.71
C ILE A 56 5.88 -0.67 -2.51
N GLU A 57 7.15 -1.03 -2.73
CA GLU A 57 7.51 -2.17 -3.57
C GLU A 57 7.39 -3.53 -2.87
N LYS A 58 7.26 -3.54 -1.54
CA LYS A 58 7.42 -4.76 -0.74
C LYS A 58 6.26 -5.04 0.21
N ASP A 59 5.72 -3.98 0.79
CA ASP A 59 4.83 -4.05 1.93
C ASP A 59 3.47 -3.40 1.67
N LEU A 60 3.23 -2.81 0.49
CA LEU A 60 1.98 -2.11 0.18
C LEU A 60 0.76 -3.04 0.27
N ASP A 61 0.86 -4.28 -0.17
CA ASP A 61 -0.24 -5.27 -0.11
C ASP A 61 -0.70 -5.55 1.33
N LYS A 62 0.18 -5.32 2.32
CA LYS A 62 -0.18 -5.48 3.74
C LYS A 62 -1.12 -4.36 4.23
N SER A 63 -1.19 -3.24 3.50
CA SER A 63 -2.13 -2.17 3.80
C SER A 63 -3.58 -2.56 3.50
N ASP A 64 -3.84 -3.49 2.58
CA ASP A 64 -5.20 -3.92 2.20
C ASP A 64 -6.07 -4.32 3.40
N ALA A 65 -5.50 -5.04 4.37
CA ALA A 65 -6.23 -5.45 5.56
C ALA A 65 -6.74 -4.25 6.40
N LEU A 66 -6.06 -3.11 6.33
CA LEU A 66 -6.49 -1.87 6.99
C LEU A 66 -7.57 -1.13 6.19
N TRP A 67 -7.48 -1.16 4.86
CA TRP A 67 -8.43 -0.46 3.98
C TRP A 67 -9.77 -1.17 3.85
N ILE A 68 -9.74 -2.48 3.59
CA ILE A 68 -10.92 -3.26 3.24
C ILE A 68 -11.27 -4.32 4.30
N GLY A 69 -10.47 -4.43 5.36
CA GLY A 69 -10.65 -5.42 6.42
C GLY A 69 -10.06 -6.79 6.06
N GLU A 70 -9.75 -7.59 7.09
CA GLU A 70 -9.04 -8.87 6.92
C GLU A 70 -9.74 -9.86 5.99
N GLU A 71 -11.07 -9.97 6.08
CA GLU A 71 -11.83 -10.95 5.30
C GLU A 71 -11.81 -10.59 3.80
N MET A 72 -12.03 -9.31 3.49
CA MET A 72 -12.01 -8.84 2.11
C MET A 72 -10.60 -8.86 1.53
N SER A 73 -9.57 -8.50 2.31
CA SER A 73 -8.17 -8.60 1.90
C SER A 73 -7.80 -10.05 1.54
N LYS A 74 -8.19 -11.04 2.35
CA LYS A 74 -7.97 -12.47 2.03
C LYS A 74 -8.71 -12.90 0.76
N ASN A 75 -9.90 -12.36 0.52
CA ASN A 75 -10.66 -12.69 -0.68
C ASN A 75 -10.09 -12.01 -1.93
N ALA A 76 -9.63 -10.77 -1.83
CA ALA A 76 -8.96 -10.04 -2.91
C ALA A 76 -7.69 -10.78 -3.36
N LEU A 77 -6.85 -11.21 -2.42
CA LEU A 77 -5.64 -12.00 -2.73
C LEU A 77 -5.95 -13.30 -3.48
N LYS A 78 -7.01 -14.01 -3.09
CA LYS A 78 -7.45 -15.24 -3.78
C LYS A 78 -7.93 -14.95 -5.20
N ILE A 79 -8.64 -13.84 -5.38
CA ILE A 79 -9.12 -13.39 -6.69
C ILE A 79 -7.92 -13.02 -7.56
N GLU A 80 -6.98 -12.24 -7.05
CA GLU A 80 -5.76 -11.85 -7.76
C GLU A 80 -4.94 -13.07 -8.20
N GLN A 81 -4.74 -14.06 -7.30
CA GLN A 81 -4.08 -15.31 -7.63
C GLN A 81 -4.81 -16.11 -8.73
N ALA A 82 -6.14 -16.12 -8.71
CA ALA A 82 -6.95 -16.79 -9.73
C ALA A 82 -6.93 -16.06 -11.08
N LEU A 83 -6.90 -14.73 -11.05
CA LEU A 83 -6.92 -13.85 -12.21
C LEU A 83 -5.53 -13.73 -12.87
N GLY A 84 -4.45 -13.83 -12.08
CA GLY A 84 -3.09 -13.65 -12.55
C GLY A 84 -2.84 -12.24 -13.10
N ASN A 85 -1.73 -12.05 -13.82
CA ASN A 85 -1.33 -10.75 -14.35
C ASN A 85 -2.06 -10.33 -15.64
N GLY A 86 -3.15 -11.01 -16.02
CA GLY A 86 -3.89 -10.73 -17.25
C GLY A 86 -3.16 -11.06 -18.55
N GLY A 87 -1.91 -11.53 -18.52
CA GLY A 87 -1.10 -11.77 -19.71
C GLY A 87 -1.60 -12.92 -20.61
N SER A 88 -2.39 -13.83 -20.04
CA SER A 88 -3.04 -14.95 -20.74
C SER A 88 -4.50 -14.68 -21.09
N TRP A 89 -5.01 -13.48 -20.82
CA TRP A 89 -6.39 -13.10 -21.11
C TRP A 89 -6.55 -12.75 -22.59
N VAL A 90 -6.27 -13.71 -23.47
CA VAL A 90 -6.55 -13.61 -24.90
C VAL A 90 -7.95 -14.14 -25.20
N ASN A 91 -8.69 -13.37 -25.98
CA ASN A 91 -10.01 -13.75 -26.47
C ASN A 91 -9.84 -14.93 -27.46
N PRO A 92 -10.42 -16.13 -27.22
CA PRO A 92 -10.20 -17.32 -28.07
C PRO A 92 -10.59 -17.13 -29.54
N LYS A 93 -11.35 -16.08 -29.87
CA LYS A 93 -11.84 -15.78 -31.21
C LYS A 93 -10.84 -15.07 -32.15
N THR A 94 -9.62 -14.76 -31.71
CA THR A 94 -8.62 -14.08 -32.55
C THR A 94 -7.55 -15.00 -33.18
N ASN A 95 -7.50 -16.29 -32.83
CA ASN A 95 -6.58 -17.25 -33.44
C ASN A 95 -7.19 -18.05 -34.61
N GLY A 96 -8.15 -17.46 -35.31
CA GLY A 96 -8.85 -18.12 -36.41
C GLY A 96 -9.13 -17.19 -37.58
N LEU A 97 -8.10 -16.56 -38.14
CA LEU A 97 -8.16 -15.98 -39.49
C LEU A 97 -6.79 -16.07 -40.17
N SER A 98 -6.76 -16.93 -41.20
CA SER A 98 -5.82 -17.06 -42.33
C SER A 98 -4.32 -17.21 -42.06
#